data_AF-A0A521K6R7-F1
#
_entry.id   AF-A0A521K6R7-F1
#
_cell.length_a   1.000
_cell.length_b   1.000
_cell.length_c   1.000
_cell.angle_alpha   90.00
_cell.angle_beta   90.00
_cell.angle_gamma   90.00
#
_symmetry.space_group_name_H-M   'P 1'
#
loop_
_entity.id
_entity.type
_entity.pdbx_description
1 polymer ?
#
loop_
_entity_poly.entity_id
_entity_poly.type
_entity_poly.pdbx_seq_one_letter_code
_entity_poly.pdbx_strand_id
1 'polypeptide(L)'
;MAQQSSKLIVGIGTLTVLAIGFFIFGSFQREQSAAISDYKNIAYSVEGVQVKLSNGVSETETTSGSASKIIIRYFGNELATDLNDDGREDIVFLLTQETGGSATFYYAVAALNMENGYVGSDGYLLGDRIAPQTTEVSKNPRHKNVIVVNYADRRVGEPMTATPSVGKSTYLKLDVPNMQWALVEPDFEGESR
;
A
#
# COMPACT_ATOMS: atom_id res chain seq x y z
N MET A 1 -17.17 69.18 24.08
CA MET A 1 -16.04 68.27 23.79
C MET A 1 -16.54 66.84 23.90
N ALA A 2 -16.79 66.15 22.79
CA ALA A 2 -16.99 64.70 22.76
C ALA A 2 -16.99 64.20 21.30
N GLN A 3 -15.88 63.63 20.81
CA GLN A 3 -15.90 62.73 19.65
C GLN A 3 -14.58 61.96 19.54
N GLN A 4 -14.40 60.89 20.32
CA GLN A 4 -13.25 59.98 20.14
C GLN A 4 -13.54 58.50 20.39
N SER A 5 -14.81 58.10 20.53
CA SER A 5 -15.17 56.71 20.88
C SER A 5 -15.68 55.85 19.72
N SER A 6 -16.04 56.39 18.55
CA SER A 6 -16.61 55.55 17.47
C SER A 6 -15.57 54.82 16.61
N LYS A 7 -14.38 55.41 16.41
CA LYS A 7 -13.33 54.81 15.54
C LYS A 7 -12.66 53.58 16.16
N LEU A 8 -12.61 53.50 17.50
CA LEU A 8 -12.01 52.38 18.24
C LEU A 8 -12.90 51.13 18.22
N ILE A 9 -14.23 51.30 18.30
CA ILE A 9 -15.20 50.20 18.24
C ILE A 9 -15.26 49.61 16.82
N VAL A 10 -15.23 50.45 15.79
CA VAL A 10 -15.19 50.00 14.39
C VAL A 10 -13.91 49.22 14.09
N GLY A 11 -12.75 49.69 14.57
CA GLY A 11 -11.47 49.01 14.39
C GLY A 11 -11.41 47.61 15.00
N ILE A 12 -11.93 47.45 16.23
CA ILE A 12 -12.01 46.15 16.92
C ILE A 12 -12.99 45.20 16.21
N GLY A 13 -14.14 45.71 15.77
CA GLY A 13 -15.12 44.93 15.00
C GLY A 13 -14.60 44.42 13.67
N THR A 14 -13.81 45.21 12.94
CA THR A 14 -13.16 44.75 11.70
C THR A 14 -12.08 43.70 11.95
N LEU A 15 -11.32 43.82 13.04
CA LEU A 15 -10.26 42.86 13.38
C LEU A 15 -10.84 41.51 13.80
N THR A 16 -11.96 41.49 14.53
CA THR A 16 -12.64 40.25 14.90
C THR A 16 -13.28 39.55 13.69
N VAL A 17 -13.89 40.29 12.76
CA VAL A 17 -14.42 39.71 11.52
C VAL A 17 -13.32 39.14 10.63
N LEU A 18 -12.17 39.83 10.50
CA LEU A 18 -11.03 39.32 9.75
C LEU A 18 -10.38 38.10 10.42
N ALA A 19 -10.29 38.07 11.75
CA ALA A 19 -9.77 36.93 12.49
C ALA A 19 -10.70 35.70 12.36
N ILE A 20 -12.02 35.88 12.47
CA ILE A 20 -13.00 34.82 12.26
C ILE A 20 -12.97 34.34 10.81
N GLY A 21 -12.91 35.26 9.84
CA GLY A 21 -12.75 34.93 8.42
C GLY A 21 -11.48 34.14 8.15
N PHE A 22 -10.35 34.54 8.74
CA PHE A 22 -9.07 33.81 8.63
C PHE A 22 -9.13 32.44 9.32
N PHE A 23 -9.83 32.32 10.46
CA PHE A 23 -9.99 31.05 11.16
C PHE A 23 -10.90 30.09 10.40
N ILE A 24 -12.02 30.58 9.86
CA ILE A 24 -12.95 29.81 9.02
C ILE A 24 -12.29 29.45 7.68
N PHE A 25 -11.58 30.38 7.05
CA PHE A 25 -10.85 30.12 5.80
C PHE A 25 -9.69 29.13 6.04
N GLY A 26 -8.97 29.24 7.16
CA GLY A 26 -7.94 28.30 7.57
C GLY A 26 -8.49 26.93 7.96
N SER A 27 -9.68 26.84 8.57
CA SER A 27 -10.35 25.55 8.82
C SER A 27 -10.88 24.93 7.52
N PHE A 28 -11.38 25.74 6.59
CA PHE A 28 -11.83 25.29 5.27
C PHE A 28 -10.67 24.79 4.41
N GLN A 29 -9.51 25.47 4.48
CA GLN A 29 -8.25 25.02 3.85
C GLN A 29 -7.65 23.78 4.55
N ARG A 30 -7.94 23.55 5.84
CA ARG A 30 -7.56 22.31 6.55
C ARG A 30 -8.45 21.12 6.21
N GLU A 31 -9.74 21.34 5.94
CA GLU A 31 -10.67 20.31 5.44
C GLU A 31 -10.43 19.93 3.97
N GLN A 32 -9.69 20.77 3.24
CA GLN A 32 -9.22 20.52 1.89
C GLN A 32 -7.78 20.00 1.87
N SER A 33 -7.34 19.30 2.93
CA SER A 33 -6.29 18.31 2.78
C SER A 33 -6.89 17.17 1.97
N ALA A 34 -6.61 17.17 0.66
CA ALA A 34 -7.01 16.12 -0.27
C ALA A 34 -6.92 14.76 0.41
N ALA A 35 -8.00 13.98 0.34
CA ALA A 35 -7.97 12.59 0.75
C ALA A 35 -6.76 11.95 0.05
N ILE A 36 -5.68 11.73 0.79
CA ILE A 36 -4.64 10.79 0.39
C ILE A 36 -5.43 9.53 0.10
N SER A 37 -5.54 9.15 -1.18
CA SER A 37 -6.30 7.99 -1.59
C SER A 37 -5.79 6.83 -0.76
N ASP A 38 -6.56 6.35 0.21
CA ASP A 38 -6.11 5.26 1.06
C ASP A 38 -5.71 4.09 0.15
N TYR A 39 -4.47 3.59 0.28
CA TYR A 39 -3.96 2.50 -0.55
C TYR A 39 -4.82 1.22 -0.40
N LYS A 40 -5.66 1.13 0.64
CA LYS A 40 -6.67 0.08 0.81
C LYS A 40 -7.94 0.32 -0.04
N ASN A 41 -7.99 1.38 -0.84
CA ASN A 41 -9.15 1.82 -1.62
C ASN A 41 -8.82 2.07 -3.12
N ILE A 42 -7.75 1.46 -3.64
CA ILE A 42 -7.31 1.55 -5.04
C ILE A 42 -7.37 0.21 -5.76
N ALA A 43 -7.02 0.18 -7.04
CA ALA A 43 -6.91 -1.04 -7.83
C ALA A 43 -5.47 -1.56 -7.89
N TYR A 44 -5.35 -2.89 -7.88
CA TYR A 44 -4.11 -3.66 -8.06
C TYR A 44 -4.34 -4.74 -9.11
N SER A 45 -3.28 -5.21 -9.77
CA SER A 45 -3.36 -6.29 -10.75
C SER A 45 -3.00 -7.64 -10.10
N VAL A 46 -3.99 -8.47 -9.79
CA VAL A 46 -3.75 -9.81 -9.22
C VAL A 46 -3.99 -10.85 -10.32
N GLU A 47 -2.98 -11.68 -10.61
CA GLU A 47 -3.04 -12.68 -11.70
C GLU A 47 -3.43 -12.08 -13.06
N GLY A 48 -3.01 -10.83 -13.33
CA GLY A 48 -3.34 -10.10 -14.56
C GLY A 48 -4.75 -9.51 -14.60
N VAL A 49 -5.54 -9.65 -13.53
CA VAL A 49 -6.88 -9.08 -13.40
C VAL A 49 -6.84 -7.85 -12.51
N GLN A 50 -7.43 -6.75 -12.96
CA GLN A 50 -7.58 -5.55 -12.14
C GLN A 50 -8.62 -5.75 -11.05
N VAL A 51 -8.18 -5.59 -9.80
CA VAL A 51 -8.99 -5.78 -8.59
C VAL A 51 -9.00 -4.48 -7.81
N LYS A 52 -10.16 -3.83 -7.76
CA LYS A 52 -10.36 -2.65 -6.91
C LYS A 52 -10.71 -3.08 -5.49
N LEU A 53 -9.89 -2.66 -4.53
CA LEU A 53 -10.19 -2.78 -3.12
C LEU A 53 -11.14 -1.66 -2.68
N SER A 54 -12.03 -1.98 -1.75
CA SER A 54 -12.85 -1.04 -1.00
C SER A 54 -12.68 -1.37 0.48
N ASN A 55 -12.06 -0.46 1.22
CA ASN A 55 -11.64 -0.65 2.62
C ASN A 55 -10.84 -1.95 2.83
N GLY A 56 -9.93 -2.24 1.90
CA GLY A 56 -9.03 -3.38 1.95
C GLY A 56 -9.66 -4.70 1.50
N VAL A 57 -10.83 -4.69 0.87
CA VAL A 57 -11.52 -5.92 0.44
C VAL A 57 -12.05 -5.78 -0.98
N SER A 58 -11.98 -6.85 -1.76
CA SER A 58 -12.71 -7.02 -3.02
C SER A 58 -13.36 -8.40 -3.04
N GLU A 59 -14.62 -8.47 -3.46
CA GLU A 59 -15.37 -9.71 -3.59
C GLU A 59 -15.96 -9.80 -4.99
N THR A 60 -15.71 -10.90 -5.70
CA THR A 60 -16.24 -11.16 -7.03
C THR A 60 -16.83 -12.57 -7.09
N GLU A 61 -18.00 -12.74 -7.68
CA GLU A 61 -18.57 -14.07 -7.92
C GLU A 61 -17.74 -14.85 -8.94
N THR A 62 -17.47 -16.12 -8.68
CA THR A 62 -16.73 -17.00 -9.61
C THR A 62 -17.50 -17.27 -10.92
N THR A 63 -18.83 -17.22 -10.86
CA THR A 63 -19.75 -17.35 -11.99
C THR A 63 -21.07 -16.72 -11.55
N SER A 64 -21.81 -16.08 -12.46
CA SER A 64 -23.10 -15.46 -12.14
C SER A 64 -24.05 -16.45 -11.44
N GLY A 65 -24.43 -16.13 -10.20
CA GLY A 65 -25.32 -16.97 -9.39
C GLY A 65 -24.64 -18.11 -8.64
N SER A 66 -23.31 -18.17 -8.62
CA SER A 66 -22.53 -19.08 -7.77
C SER A 66 -22.51 -18.61 -6.33
N ALA A 67 -22.58 -19.55 -5.38
CA ALA A 67 -22.34 -19.26 -3.96
C ALA A 67 -20.84 -19.03 -3.66
N SER A 68 -19.95 -19.46 -4.55
CA SER A 68 -18.50 -19.34 -4.38
C SER A 68 -18.01 -17.98 -4.87
N LYS A 69 -17.34 -17.25 -3.98
CA LYS A 69 -16.74 -15.93 -4.25
C LYS A 69 -15.22 -16.04 -4.27
N ILE A 70 -14.61 -15.22 -5.13
CA ILE A 70 -13.21 -14.82 -5.03
C ILE A 70 -13.16 -13.63 -4.07
N ILE A 71 -12.47 -13.79 -2.96
CA ILE A 71 -12.27 -12.74 -1.96
C ILE A 71 -10.80 -12.38 -1.97
N ILE A 72 -10.50 -11.12 -2.29
CA ILE A 72 -9.15 -10.55 -2.16
C ILE A 72 -9.16 -9.58 -1.00
N ARG A 73 -8.23 -9.73 -0.07
CA ARG A 73 -8.23 -8.98 1.19
C ARG A 73 -6.83 -8.48 1.53
N TYR A 74 -6.79 -7.25 2.04
CA TYR A 74 -5.67 -6.69 2.75
C TYR A 74 -5.27 -7.58 3.94
N PHE A 75 -4.04 -8.09 3.92
CA PHE A 75 -3.51 -8.93 4.99
C PHE A 75 -2.71 -8.12 6.02
N GLY A 76 -1.81 -7.24 5.56
CA GLY A 76 -0.86 -6.54 6.41
C GLY A 76 0.59 -6.75 5.98
N ASN A 77 1.49 -6.76 6.96
CA ASN A 77 2.94 -6.87 6.77
C ASN A 77 3.52 -5.67 6.00
N GLU A 78 3.07 -4.47 6.41
CA GLU A 78 3.38 -3.20 5.76
C GLU A 78 4.86 -2.82 5.89
N LEU A 79 5.39 -2.26 4.81
CA LEU A 79 6.65 -1.51 4.77
C LEU A 79 6.39 -0.18 4.08
N ALA A 80 6.58 0.92 4.81
CA ALA A 80 6.65 2.26 4.25
C ALA A 80 8.09 2.53 3.80
N THR A 81 8.30 2.84 2.53
CA THR A 81 9.62 3.14 1.96
C THR A 81 9.48 3.82 0.61
N ASP A 82 10.50 4.55 0.17
CA ASP A 82 10.54 5.16 -1.16
C ASP A 82 11.05 4.14 -2.18
N LEU A 83 10.19 3.72 -3.12
CA LEU A 83 10.50 2.71 -4.14
C LEU A 83 11.11 3.32 -5.40
N ASN A 84 10.91 4.61 -5.65
CA ASN A 84 11.27 5.28 -6.91
C ASN A 84 12.25 6.47 -6.74
N ASP A 85 12.72 6.71 -5.52
CA ASP A 85 13.60 7.81 -5.12
C ASP A 85 13.02 9.22 -5.35
N ASP A 86 11.70 9.38 -5.31
CA ASP A 86 11.04 10.69 -5.49
C ASP A 86 10.86 11.48 -4.18
N GLY A 87 11.26 10.89 -3.05
CA GLY A 87 11.18 11.48 -1.72
C GLY A 87 9.82 11.32 -1.03
N ARG A 88 8.85 10.62 -1.63
CA ARG A 88 7.58 10.24 -1.00
C ARG A 88 7.65 8.79 -0.52
N GLU A 89 7.02 8.52 0.61
CA GLU A 89 6.87 7.15 1.08
C GLU A 89 5.76 6.44 0.28
N ASP A 90 6.12 5.28 -0.26
CA ASP A 90 5.24 4.28 -0.83
C ASP A 90 4.95 3.18 0.18
N ILE A 91 3.94 2.35 -0.08
CA ILE A 91 3.57 1.26 0.82
C ILE A 91 3.69 -0.08 0.10
N VAL A 92 4.48 -1.00 0.64
CA VAL A 92 4.47 -2.42 0.27
C VAL A 92 3.72 -3.21 1.33
N PHE A 93 2.84 -4.12 0.91
CA PHE A 93 2.06 -4.94 1.83
C PHE A 93 1.60 -6.23 1.15
N LEU A 94 0.92 -7.10 1.91
CA LEU A 94 0.41 -8.36 1.41
C LEU A 94 -1.10 -8.35 1.20
N LEU A 95 -1.53 -9.01 0.13
CA LEU A 95 -2.92 -9.40 -0.11
C LEU A 95 -3.07 -10.92 0.08
N THR A 96 -4.24 -11.33 0.55
CA THR A 96 -4.69 -12.72 0.44
C THR A 96 -5.78 -12.86 -0.63
N GLN A 97 -5.83 -14.03 -1.27
CA GLN A 97 -6.90 -14.43 -2.18
C GLN A 97 -7.48 -15.79 -1.76
N GLU A 98 -8.79 -15.87 -1.65
CA GLU A 98 -9.56 -17.08 -1.39
C GLU A 98 -10.55 -17.30 -2.54
N THR A 99 -10.63 -18.52 -3.10
CA THR A 99 -11.46 -18.83 -4.29
C THR A 99 -12.58 -19.84 -4.00
N GLY A 100 -13.08 -19.89 -2.76
CA GLY A 100 -14.17 -20.78 -2.33
C GLY A 100 -13.73 -22.21 -1.94
N GLY A 101 -12.42 -22.47 -1.86
CA GLY A 101 -11.84 -23.68 -1.26
C GLY A 101 -11.19 -23.39 0.11
N SER A 102 -10.26 -24.25 0.53
CA SER A 102 -9.44 -24.06 1.75
C SER A 102 -8.07 -23.42 1.47
N ALA A 103 -7.76 -23.13 0.21
CA ALA A 103 -6.53 -22.47 -0.19
C ALA A 103 -6.62 -20.97 0.07
N THR A 104 -5.50 -20.39 0.50
CA THR A 104 -5.34 -18.95 0.68
C THR A 104 -4.00 -18.57 0.08
N PHE A 105 -4.04 -17.86 -1.04
CA PHE A 105 -2.83 -17.43 -1.74
C PHE A 105 -2.39 -16.07 -1.23
N TYR A 106 -1.08 -15.86 -1.09
CA TYR A 106 -0.50 -14.61 -0.62
C TYR A 106 0.24 -13.91 -1.76
N TYR A 107 0.00 -12.61 -1.90
CA TYR A 107 0.62 -11.77 -2.92
C TYR A 107 1.30 -10.57 -2.28
N ALA A 108 2.49 -10.21 -2.76
CA ALA A 108 3.11 -8.91 -2.45
C ALA A 108 2.67 -7.86 -3.47
N VAL A 109 2.25 -6.69 -2.98
CA VAL A 109 1.85 -5.54 -3.81
C VAL A 109 2.50 -4.26 -3.29
N ALA A 110 2.70 -3.29 -4.18
CA ALA A 110 3.09 -1.93 -3.86
C ALA A 110 1.96 -0.95 -4.21
N ALA A 111 1.75 0.03 -3.34
CA ALA A 111 1.03 1.25 -3.63
C ALA A 111 2.07 2.37 -3.78
N LEU A 112 2.31 2.80 -5.01
CA LEU A 112 3.25 3.86 -5.34
C LEU A 112 2.55 5.22 -5.19
N ASN A 113 3.11 6.09 -4.36
CA ASN A 113 2.57 7.38 -3.97
C ASN A 113 2.94 8.46 -5.00
N MET A 114 2.02 8.69 -5.95
CA MET A 114 2.16 9.74 -6.93
C MET A 114 1.54 11.06 -6.43
N GLU A 115 1.84 12.18 -7.10
CA GLU A 115 1.28 13.50 -6.76
C GLU A 115 -0.25 13.54 -6.67
N ASN A 116 -0.93 12.69 -7.46
CA ASN A 116 -2.39 12.63 -7.52
C ASN A 116 -3.00 11.46 -6.71
N GLY A 117 -2.20 10.83 -5.83
CA GLY A 117 -2.59 9.67 -5.03
C GLY A 117 -1.89 8.38 -5.45
N TYR A 118 -2.29 7.28 -4.82
CA TYR A 118 -1.61 6.00 -5.00
C TYR A 118 -1.99 5.29 -6.29
N VAL A 119 -1.00 4.63 -6.90
CA VAL A 119 -1.14 3.69 -8.03
C VAL A 119 -0.70 2.31 -7.56
N GLY A 120 -1.56 1.30 -7.73
CA GLY A 120 -1.26 -0.07 -7.32
C GLY A 120 -0.42 -0.82 -8.36
N SER A 121 0.48 -1.68 -7.88
CA SER A 121 1.26 -2.61 -8.71
C SER A 121 0.50 -3.89 -9.06
N ASP A 122 1.18 -4.78 -9.78
CA ASP A 122 0.81 -6.19 -9.80
C ASP A 122 1.06 -6.88 -8.44
N GLY A 123 0.36 -7.99 -8.24
CA GLY A 123 0.54 -8.89 -7.12
C GLY A 123 1.51 -10.00 -7.49
N TYR A 124 2.70 -9.99 -6.87
CA TYR A 124 3.64 -11.10 -6.99
C TYR A 124 3.21 -12.25 -6.08
N LEU A 125 2.92 -13.44 -6.65
CA LEU A 125 2.52 -14.62 -5.89
C LEU A 125 3.68 -15.16 -5.04
N LEU A 126 3.52 -15.14 -3.71
CA LEU A 126 4.47 -15.69 -2.76
C LEU A 126 4.24 -17.18 -2.50
N GLY A 127 2.97 -17.61 -2.48
CA GLY A 127 2.56 -19.01 -2.33
C GLY A 127 1.18 -19.22 -1.71
N ASP A 128 0.77 -20.49 -1.61
CA ASP A 128 -0.44 -20.94 -0.92
C ASP A 128 -0.12 -21.22 0.55
N ARG A 129 -0.92 -20.67 1.49
CA ARG A 129 -0.86 -20.90 2.95
C ARG A 129 0.56 -20.88 3.51
N ILE A 130 1.31 -19.85 3.13
CA ILE A 130 2.60 -19.53 3.73
C ILE A 130 2.41 -18.91 5.12
N ALA A 131 3.48 -18.79 5.88
CA ALA A 131 3.50 -17.99 7.11
C ALA A 131 4.33 -16.71 6.87
N PRO A 132 3.69 -15.55 6.58
CA PRO A 132 4.40 -14.28 6.44
C PRO A 132 5.21 -13.92 7.68
N GLN A 133 6.38 -13.31 7.48
CA GLN A 133 7.26 -12.85 8.55
C GLN A 133 7.46 -11.33 8.47
N THR A 134 8.55 -10.87 7.84
CA THR A 134 8.87 -9.44 7.71
C THR A 134 8.90 -9.03 6.24
N THR A 135 8.51 -7.79 5.97
CA THR A 135 8.83 -7.07 4.73
C THR A 135 9.85 -6.00 5.07
N GLU A 136 11.01 -6.00 4.43
CA GLU A 136 12.08 -5.03 4.70
C GLU A 136 12.81 -4.59 3.42
N VAL A 137 13.50 -3.45 3.48
CA VAL A 137 14.42 -3.05 2.41
C VAL A 137 15.66 -3.94 2.48
N SER A 138 16.19 -4.33 1.32
CA SER A 138 17.38 -5.17 1.24
C SER A 138 18.59 -4.50 1.89
N LYS A 139 19.34 -5.29 2.66
CA LYS A 139 20.57 -4.85 3.34
C LYS A 139 21.80 -4.90 2.43
N ASN A 140 21.68 -5.47 1.22
CA ASN A 140 22.76 -5.48 0.25
C ASN A 140 22.95 -4.06 -0.33
N PRO A 141 24.12 -3.42 -0.20
CA PRO A 141 24.36 -2.06 -0.71
C PRO A 141 24.16 -1.91 -2.23
N ARG A 142 24.20 -3.01 -2.99
CA ARG A 142 23.94 -3.02 -4.44
C ARG A 142 22.45 -3.07 -4.79
N HIS A 143 21.64 -3.49 -3.83
CA HIS A 143 20.20 -3.60 -3.98
C HIS A 143 19.50 -2.28 -3.66
N LYS A 144 19.57 -1.33 -4.59
CA LYS A 144 18.81 -0.09 -4.48
C LYS A 144 17.31 -0.34 -4.70
N ASN A 145 16.50 0.03 -3.71
CA ASN A 145 15.03 -0.07 -3.68
C ASN A 145 14.52 -1.49 -3.94
N VAL A 146 15.24 -2.48 -3.42
CA VAL A 146 14.81 -3.88 -3.46
C VAL A 146 14.17 -4.22 -2.12
N ILE A 147 12.99 -4.82 -2.20
CA ILE A 147 12.17 -5.22 -1.08
C ILE A 147 12.34 -6.72 -0.87
N VAL A 148 12.55 -7.13 0.37
CA VAL A 148 12.69 -8.51 0.78
C VAL A 148 11.46 -8.91 1.55
N VAL A 149 10.67 -9.81 0.98
CA VAL A 149 9.51 -10.41 1.65
C VAL A 149 9.93 -11.76 2.21
N ASN A 150 9.99 -11.84 3.54
CA ASN A 150 10.36 -13.04 4.28
C ASN A 150 9.10 -13.79 4.72
N TYR A 151 9.12 -15.12 4.55
CA TYR A 151 8.03 -16.00 4.94
C TYR A 151 8.53 -17.43 5.15
N ALA A 152 7.76 -18.24 5.86
CA ALA A 152 7.98 -19.68 5.89
C ALA A 152 7.03 -20.40 4.92
N ASP A 153 7.54 -21.43 4.26
CA ASP A 153 6.78 -22.37 3.45
C ASP A 153 6.93 -23.79 4.01
N ARG A 154 6.14 -24.73 3.50
CA ARG A 154 6.25 -26.15 3.83
C ARG A 154 7.47 -26.77 3.15
N ARG A 155 7.98 -27.86 3.73
CA ARG A 155 8.97 -28.70 3.04
C ARG A 155 8.31 -29.37 1.84
N VAL A 156 9.13 -29.69 0.83
CA VAL A 156 8.68 -30.47 -0.32
C VAL A 156 8.10 -31.80 0.15
N GLY A 157 6.86 -32.09 -0.27
CA GLY A 157 6.14 -33.32 0.07
C GLY A 157 5.37 -33.29 1.39
N GLU A 158 5.48 -32.23 2.21
CA GLU A 158 4.62 -32.08 3.39
C GLU A 158 3.16 -31.82 2.98
N PRO A 159 2.17 -32.37 3.74
CA PRO A 159 0.77 -32.12 3.46
C PRO A 159 0.41 -30.66 3.72
N MET A 160 -0.67 -30.19 3.09
CA MET A 160 -1.15 -28.80 3.26
C MET A 160 -1.68 -28.48 4.67
N THR A 161 -1.83 -29.49 5.53
CA THR A 161 -2.15 -29.35 6.95
C THR A 161 -0.91 -29.16 7.84
N ALA A 162 0.30 -29.39 7.31
CA ALA A 162 1.53 -29.15 8.03
C ALA A 162 1.79 -27.64 8.16
N THR A 163 2.32 -27.24 9.31
CA THR A 163 2.72 -25.86 9.56
C THR A 163 3.93 -25.50 8.70
N PRO A 164 3.91 -24.38 7.94
CA PRO A 164 5.09 -23.87 7.24
C PRO A 164 6.29 -23.71 8.18
N SER A 165 7.48 -24.16 7.75
CA SER A 165 8.68 -24.19 8.61
C SER A 165 10.00 -23.95 7.88
N VAL A 166 10.00 -23.86 6.55
CA VAL A 166 11.17 -23.57 5.72
C VAL A 166 11.18 -22.09 5.40
N GLY A 167 12.13 -21.34 5.95
CA GLY A 167 12.30 -19.92 5.63
C GLY A 167 12.62 -19.69 4.16
N LYS A 168 11.96 -18.72 3.56
CA LYS A 168 12.14 -18.23 2.19
C LYS A 168 12.16 -16.70 2.21
N SER A 169 12.89 -16.14 1.24
CA SER A 169 12.96 -14.70 1.00
C SER A 169 12.77 -14.45 -0.49
N THR A 170 11.84 -13.57 -0.84
CA THR A 170 11.67 -13.08 -2.22
C THR A 170 12.18 -11.66 -2.30
N TYR A 171 13.07 -11.40 -3.24
CA TYR A 171 13.65 -10.08 -3.49
C TYR A 171 12.96 -9.47 -4.70
N LEU A 172 12.26 -8.36 -4.48
CA LEU A 172 11.40 -7.72 -5.45
C LEU A 172 11.84 -6.28 -5.67
N LYS A 173 11.91 -5.85 -6.92
CA LYS A 173 12.11 -4.45 -7.30
C LYS A 173 10.96 -3.99 -8.16
N LEU A 174 10.39 -2.84 -7.85
CA LEU A 174 9.27 -2.29 -8.61
C LEU A 174 9.79 -1.69 -9.93
N ASP A 175 9.28 -2.18 -11.05
CA ASP A 175 9.42 -1.55 -12.36
C ASP A 175 8.34 -0.46 -12.50
N VAL A 176 8.68 0.75 -12.07
CA VAL A 176 7.76 1.89 -11.97
C VAL A 176 6.97 2.18 -13.26
N PRO A 177 7.58 2.21 -14.46
CA PRO A 177 6.84 2.44 -15.71
C PRO A 177 5.70 1.46 -15.96
N ASN A 178 5.87 0.18 -15.58
CA ASN A 178 4.89 -0.88 -15.83
C ASN A 178 4.06 -1.24 -14.60
N MET A 179 4.43 -0.72 -13.42
CA MET A 179 3.85 -1.07 -12.13
C MET A 179 3.90 -2.58 -11.86
N GLN A 180 5.02 -3.20 -12.23
CA GLN A 180 5.23 -4.65 -12.10
C GLN A 180 6.42 -4.97 -11.21
N TRP A 181 6.34 -6.05 -10.45
CA TRP A 181 7.47 -6.57 -9.70
C TRP A 181 8.44 -7.32 -10.61
N ALA A 182 9.72 -6.95 -10.54
CA ALA A 182 10.83 -7.73 -11.08
C ALA A 182 11.52 -8.51 -9.96
N LEU A 183 11.84 -9.78 -10.23
CA LEU A 183 12.66 -10.59 -9.34
C LEU A 183 14.12 -10.12 -9.39
N VAL A 184 14.73 -10.03 -8.21
CA VAL A 184 16.16 -9.74 -8.06
C VAL A 184 16.83 -11.00 -7.51
N GLU A 185 17.87 -11.48 -8.18
CA GLU A 185 18.66 -12.59 -7.66
C GLU A 185 19.57 -12.08 -6.53
N PRO A 186 19.51 -12.68 -5.33
CA PRO A 186 20.25 -12.17 -4.18
C PRO A 186 21.77 -12.33 -4.29
N ASP A 187 22.24 -13.33 -5.04
CA ASP A 187 23.64 -13.73 -5.17
C ASP A 187 24.02 -13.99 -6.65
N PHE A 188 23.80 -12.99 -7.52
CA PHE A 188 24.15 -13.14 -8.94
C PHE A 188 25.67 -13.28 -9.11
N GLU A 189 26.17 -14.38 -9.69
CA GLU A 189 27.63 -14.68 -9.75
C GLU A 189 28.47 -13.59 -10.47
N GLY A 190 27.86 -12.81 -11.35
CA GLY A 190 28.50 -11.66 -12.03
C GLY A 190 28.80 -10.46 -11.12
N GLU A 191 28.44 -10.54 -9.85
CA GLU A 191 28.73 -9.53 -8.82
C GLU A 191 30.16 -9.61 -8.26
N SER A 192 30.94 -10.60 -8.70
CA SER A 192 32.35 -10.73 -8.37
C SER A 192 33.24 -9.93 -9.34
N ARG A 193 33.67 -8.75 -8.85
CA ARG A 193 34.74 -7.83 -9.33
C ARG A 193 34.27 -6.58 -10.05
#